data_AF-A0A3R7LP13-F1
#
_entry.id   AF-A0A3R7LP13-F1
#
_cell.length_a   1.000
_cell.length_b   1.000
_cell.length_c   1.000
_cell.angle_alpha   90.00
_cell.angle_beta   90.00
_cell.angle_gamma   90.00
#
_symmetry.space_group_name_H-M   'P 1'
#
loop_
_entity.id
_entity.type
_entity.pdbx_description
1 polymer ?
#
loop_
_entity_poly.entity_id
_entity_poly.type
_entity_poly.pdbx_seq_one_letter_code
_entity_poly.pdbx_strand_id
1 'polypeptide(L)' 'MLGPTCGKCGSGVSEHANQVTISAINRNFPGRGSSGQTWLASPPTVVVSTIAGCICSFE' A
#
# COMPACT_ATOMS: atom_id res chain seq x y z
N MET A 1 10.39 6.08 12.75
CA MET A 1 9.26 5.16 13.03
C MET A 1 8.03 6.00 13.27
N LEU A 2 6.92 5.73 12.55
CA LEU A 2 5.62 6.22 13.01
C LEU A 2 5.32 5.56 14.37
N GLY A 3 4.85 6.32 15.35
CA GLY A 3 4.37 5.79 16.63
C GLY A 3 3.16 4.87 16.46
N PRO A 4 2.57 4.33 17.55
CA PRO A 4 1.46 3.38 17.51
C PRO A 4 0.15 4.09 17.13
N THR A 5 0.10 4.62 15.92
CA THR A 5 -1.12 5.05 15.24
C THR A 5 -1.45 3.99 14.20
N CYS A 6 -2.73 3.75 13.91
CA CYS A 6 -3.09 2.99 12.69
C CYS A 6 -2.64 3.88 11.52
N GLY A 7 -1.42 3.72 10.99
CA GLY A 7 -0.70 4.64 10.08
C GLY A 7 -1.56 5.36 9.01
N LYS A 8 -1.39 5.03 7.72
CA LYS A 8 -2.23 5.60 6.63
C LYS A 8 -3.65 4.99 6.59
N CYS A 9 -4.22 4.74 7.77
CA CYS A 9 -5.56 4.17 7.97
C CYS A 9 -6.66 5.21 7.67
N GLY A 10 -6.32 6.50 7.62
CA GLY A 10 -7.22 7.60 7.23
C GLY A 10 -6.66 8.55 6.17
N SER A 11 -5.34 8.64 6.01
CA SER A 11 -4.68 9.51 5.04
C SER A 11 -4.18 8.68 3.86
N GLY A 12 -4.42 9.16 2.64
CA GLY A 12 -4.03 8.49 1.41
C GLY A 12 -2.62 7.91 1.38
N VAL A 13 -2.48 6.73 0.79
CA VAL A 13 -1.18 6.07 0.69
C VAL A 13 -0.32 6.53 -0.48
N SER A 14 -0.93 7.17 -1.49
CA SER A 14 -0.28 7.62 -2.74
C SER A 14 -0.32 9.15 -2.88
N GLU A 15 0.76 9.74 -3.39
CA GLU A 15 0.95 11.18 -3.57
C GLU A 15 0.45 11.65 -4.94
N HIS A 16 0.57 10.81 -5.96
CA HIS A 16 0.17 11.12 -7.35
C HIS A 16 -0.90 10.16 -7.86
N ALA A 17 -1.69 10.60 -8.85
CA ALA A 17 -2.81 9.83 -9.38
C ALA A 17 -2.40 8.56 -10.14
N ASN A 18 -1.19 8.56 -10.70
CA ASN A 18 -0.61 7.43 -11.41
C ASN A 18 0.24 6.50 -10.51
N GLN A 19 0.43 6.86 -9.24
CA GLN A 19 1.25 6.06 -8.33
C GLN A 19 0.52 4.77 -7.95
N VAL A 20 1.23 3.65 -8.09
CA VAL A 20 0.78 2.35 -7.62
C VAL A 20 1.43 2.06 -6.26
N THR A 21 0.61 1.76 -5.27
CA THR A 21 1.05 1.43 -3.92
C THR A 21 0.62 0.00 -3.56
N ILE A 22 1.52 -0.78 -2.97
CA ILE A 22 1.21 -2.09 -2.39
C ILE A 22 1.34 -2.01 -0.87
N SER A 23 0.40 -2.57 -0.12
CA SER A 23 0.37 -2.43 1.34
C SER A 23 -0.34 -3.59 2.04
N ALA A 24 0.12 -3.94 3.25
CA ALA A 24 -0.49 -4.95 4.12
C ALA A 24 -1.61 -4.38 5.03
N ILE A 25 -2.31 -3.34 4.57
CA ILE A 25 -3.46 -2.77 5.30
C ILE A 25 -4.72 -3.59 4.98
N ASN A 26 -5.76 -3.48 5.81
CA ASN A 26 -6.95 -4.34 5.65
C ASN A 26 -7.99 -3.83 4.64
N ARG A 27 -7.87 -2.60 4.12
CA ARG A 27 -8.89 -1.98 3.24
C ARG A 27 -8.28 -0.99 2.24
N ASN A 28 -8.79 -0.97 1.00
CA ASN A 28 -8.37 -0.06 -0.09
C ASN A 28 -9.57 0.56 -0.87
N PHE A 29 -10.73 0.73 -0.23
CA PHE A 29 -11.94 1.22 -0.91
C PHE A 29 -11.76 2.62 -1.55
N PRO A 30 -12.45 2.89 -2.68
CA PRO A 30 -12.51 4.22 -3.28
C PRO A 30 -12.95 5.28 -2.27
N GLY A 31 -12.34 6.48 -2.31
CA GLY A 31 -12.66 7.58 -1.39
C GLY A 31 -11.86 7.61 -0.08
N ARG A 32 -11.01 6.60 0.19
CA ARG A 32 -10.11 6.56 1.38
C ARG A 32 -8.77 7.30 1.19
N GLY A 33 -8.66 8.14 0.17
CA GLY A 33 -7.65 9.20 0.10
C GLY A 33 -6.38 8.95 -0.70
N SER A 34 -6.13 7.78 -1.29
CA SER A 34 -4.98 7.66 -2.20
C SER A 34 -5.36 8.24 -3.56
N SER A 35 -4.65 9.28 -4.02
CA SER A 35 -4.82 9.81 -5.38
C SER A 35 -4.60 8.73 -6.44
N GLY A 36 -3.74 7.74 -6.14
CA GLY A 36 -3.42 6.60 -7.01
C GLY A 36 -3.97 5.25 -6.53
N GLN A 37 -3.59 4.18 -7.25
CA GLN A 37 -4.07 2.82 -7.04
C GLN A 37 -3.39 2.15 -5.83
N THR A 38 -4.15 1.39 -5.05
CA THR A 38 -3.64 0.67 -3.86
C THR A 38 -4.00 -0.80 -3.91
N TRP A 39 -3.00 -1.67 -3.80
CA TRP A 39 -3.13 -3.12 -3.79
C TRP A 39 -2.88 -3.68 -2.38
N LEU A 40 -3.71 -4.65 -1.98
CA LEU A 40 -3.57 -5.34 -0.71
C LEU A 40 -2.90 -6.69 -0.93
N ALA A 41 -1.87 -6.96 -0.13
CA ALA A 41 -1.15 -8.23 -0.19
C ALA A 41 -0.65 -8.62 1.21
N SER A 42 -0.23 -9.88 1.34
CA SER A 42 0.38 -10.36 2.58
C SER A 42 1.74 -9.65 2.84
N PRO A 43 2.20 -9.55 4.11
CA PRO A 43 3.48 -8.95 4.43
C PRO A 43 4.68 -9.44 3.58
N PRO A 44 4.87 -10.76 3.33
CA PRO A 44 5.99 -11.20 2.49
C PRO A 44 5.87 -10.74 1.03
N THR A 45 4.67 -10.78 0.44
CA THR A 45 4.43 -10.27 -0.92
C THR A 45 4.71 -8.77 -1.04
N VAL A 46 4.37 -7.98 -0.01
CA VAL A 46 4.70 -6.54 0.05
C VAL A 46 6.22 -6.34 0.06
N VAL A 47 6.95 -7.10 0.88
CA VAL A 47 8.42 -7.00 0.96
C VAL A 47 9.06 -7.37 -0.38
N VAL A 48 8.66 -8.49 -0.99
CA VAL A 48 9.19 -8.93 -2.29
C VAL A 48 8.91 -7.90 -3.37
N SER A 49 7.68 -7.39 -3.44
CA SER A 49 7.32 -6.36 -4.42
C SER A 49 8.11 -5.05 -4.21
N THR A 50 8.41 -4.71 -2.96
CA THR A 50 9.23 -3.53 -2.62
C THR A 50 10.67 -3.70 -3.12
N ILE A 51 11.23 -4.91 -3.00
CA ILE A 51 12.58 -5.22 -3.48
C ILE A 51 12.60 -5.29 -5.02
N ALA A 52 11.58 -5.89 -5.63
CA ALA A 52 11.48 -6.05 -7.07
C ALA A 52 11.21 -4.74 -7.82
N GLY A 53 10.60 -3.75 -7.16
CA GLY A 53 10.17 -2.50 -7.78
C GLY A 53 8.90 -2.64 -8.62
N CYS A 54 8.27 -3.81 -8.60
CA CYS A 54 6.99 -4.10 -9.24
C CYS A 54 6.19 -5.10 -8.38
N ILE A 55 4.87 -5.15 -8.59
CA ILE A 55 4.01 -6.08 -7.85
C ILE A 55 4.29 -7.49 -8.33
N CYS A 56 4.77 -8.36 -7.43
CA CYS A 56 5.10 -9.75 -7.71
C CYS A 56 4.57 -10.65 -6.61
N SER A 57 4.27 -11.91 -6.97
CA SER A 57 3.88 -12.93 -6.00
C SER A 57 5.09 -13.42 -5.21
N PHE A 58 4.84 -13.82 -3.96
CA PHE A 58 5.77 -14.59 -3.15
C PHE A 58 5.22 -16.01 -3.09
N GLU A 59 5.80 -16.90 -3.90
CA GLU A 59 5.71 -18.36 -3.71
C GLU A 59 6.85 -18.83 -2.83
#